data_AF-A0A0F8Y9W1-F1
#
_entry.id   AF-A0A0F8Y9W1-F1
#
_cell.length_a   1.000
_cell.length_b   1.000
_cell.length_c   1.000
_cell.angle_alpha   90.00
_cell.angle_beta   90.00
_cell.angle_gamma   90.00
#
_symmetry.space_group_name_H-M   'P 1'
#
loop_
_entity.id
_entity.type
_entity.pdbx_description
1 polymer ?
#
loop_
_entity_poly.entity_id
_entity_poly.type
_entity_poly.pdbx_seq_one_letter_code
_entity_poly.pdbx_strand_id
1 'polypeptide(L)'
;LTTIPYGSDYMSITPRNLSGAAVAKYSLNPFLTIFWTDTSGNSVTDISDEMQDGDSTDSAIDDLPTLANGGAMYVGALEQFRGVAVEVGADPNSQANNLTVNYWNGAAWTDASDTDTTDTGASFAVDGTVLWAIPGSWVRASLSAIGSFLGSGFEFDLPKDAPERGTNMYWTRWEWSDVMDTSTDIIQMLSLNRSTAPAEYLEGQTVEFMLGRREIGNVQGSTNAGTSNLLINVGTLVGNRFE
;
A
#
# COMPACT_ATOMS: atom_id res chain seq x y z
N LEU A 1 5.46 -1.07 10.84
CA LEU A 1 4.00 -0.86 10.67
C LEU A 1 3.32 -2.14 11.15
N THR A 2 2.02 -2.12 11.45
CA THR A 2 1.31 -3.34 11.85
C THR A 2 0.15 -3.58 10.91
N THR A 3 0.22 -4.67 10.16
CA THR A 3 -0.82 -5.09 9.24
C THR A 3 -2.10 -5.45 9.98
N ILE A 4 -3.24 -5.21 9.34
CA ILE A 4 -4.52 -5.71 9.80
C ILE A 4 -4.87 -6.93 8.95
N PRO A 5 -4.84 -8.16 9.52
CA PRO A 5 -5.12 -9.37 8.77
C PRO A 5 -6.49 -9.31 8.09
N TYR A 6 -6.57 -9.93 6.91
CA TYR A 6 -7.82 -10.02 6.19
C TYR A 6 -8.93 -10.67 7.03
N GLY A 7 -10.15 -10.14 6.91
CA GLY A 7 -11.30 -10.62 7.67
C GLY A 7 -11.40 -10.08 9.11
N SER A 8 -10.48 -9.22 9.55
CA SER A 8 -10.61 -8.51 10.84
C SER A 8 -11.84 -7.61 10.85
N ASP A 9 -12.73 -7.80 11.83
CA ASP A 9 -13.95 -7.00 12.02
C ASP A 9 -13.78 -5.95 13.14
N TYR A 10 -12.79 -6.15 14.00
CA TYR A 10 -12.54 -5.36 15.19
C TYR A 10 -11.04 -5.06 15.33
N MET A 11 -10.75 -3.85 15.80
CA MET A 11 -9.42 -3.47 16.23
C MET A 11 -9.49 -2.65 17.53
N SER A 12 -8.56 -2.90 18.44
CA SER A 12 -8.30 -2.01 19.58
C SER A 12 -6.85 -1.58 19.66
N ILE A 13 -6.66 -0.33 20.09
CA ILE A 13 -5.35 0.27 20.30
C ILE A 13 -5.30 0.74 21.75
N THR A 14 -4.32 0.24 22.51
CA THR A 14 -4.18 0.55 23.95
C THR A 14 -2.72 0.90 24.28
N PRO A 15 -2.42 2.16 24.64
CA PRO A 15 -1.14 2.52 25.24
C PRO A 15 -1.00 1.96 26.64
N ARG A 16 0.18 1.44 26.98
CA ARG A 16 0.51 0.92 28.31
C ARG A 16 1.92 1.29 28.74
N ASN A 17 2.12 1.29 30.05
CA ASN A 17 3.41 1.45 30.70
C ASN A 17 4.10 2.77 30.32
N LEU A 18 3.34 3.86 30.21
CA LEU A 18 3.90 5.18 29.91
C LEU A 18 4.66 5.67 31.14
N SER A 19 5.96 5.90 30.99
CA SER A 19 6.79 6.45 32.06
C SER A 19 7.67 7.58 31.54
N GLY A 20 7.73 8.68 32.28
CA GLY A 20 8.41 9.91 31.87
C GLY A 20 7.55 10.76 30.93
N ALA A 21 8.16 11.33 29.89
CA ALA A 21 7.49 12.16 28.88
C ALA A 21 6.90 11.34 27.71
N ALA A 22 6.52 10.09 27.99
CA ALA A 22 6.09 9.13 26.99
C ALA A 22 4.71 9.49 26.42
N VAL A 23 4.58 9.45 25.10
CA VAL A 23 3.38 9.68 24.31
C VAL A 23 3.26 8.55 23.32
N ALA A 24 2.10 7.90 23.31
CA ALA A 24 1.75 6.92 22.30
C ALA A 24 0.99 7.58 21.16
N LYS A 25 1.41 7.26 19.93
CA LYS A 25 0.92 7.86 18.71
C LYS A 25 0.49 6.77 17.74
N TYR A 26 -0.59 6.99 17.02
CA TYR A 26 -1.03 6.08 15.97
C TYR A 26 -1.59 6.83 14.76
N SER A 27 -1.51 6.19 13.60
CA SER A 27 -2.24 6.58 12.39
C SER A 27 -2.85 5.35 11.75
N LEU A 28 -4.09 5.49 11.24
CA LEU A 28 -4.77 4.47 10.47
C LEU A 28 -4.49 4.71 8.99
N ASN A 29 -4.00 3.70 8.30
CA ASN A 29 -3.55 3.84 6.92
C ASN A 29 -4.53 3.12 5.98
N PRO A 30 -4.89 3.72 4.83
CA PRO A 30 -5.88 3.13 3.94
C PRO A 30 -5.40 1.78 3.39
N PHE A 31 -6.33 0.87 3.13
CA PHE A 31 -5.99 -0.33 2.37
C PHE A 31 -5.59 0.06 0.94
N LEU A 32 -4.54 -0.59 0.43
CA LEU A 32 -4.08 -0.41 -0.95
C LEU A 32 -4.76 -1.42 -1.88
N THR A 33 -5.22 -0.96 -3.04
CA THR A 33 -5.52 -1.83 -4.18
C THR A 33 -4.33 -1.78 -5.12
N ILE A 34 -3.70 -2.93 -5.36
CA ILE A 34 -2.42 -3.06 -6.05
C ILE A 34 -2.59 -4.00 -7.24
N PHE A 35 -2.37 -3.45 -8.42
CA PHE A 35 -2.30 -4.22 -9.66
C PHE A 35 -0.94 -4.03 -10.31
N TRP A 36 -0.41 -5.05 -10.97
CA TRP A 36 0.69 -4.87 -11.90
C TRP A 36 0.35 -5.47 -13.26
N THR A 37 1.03 -5.00 -14.30
CA THR A 37 0.80 -5.41 -15.69
C THR A 37 2.04 -6.07 -16.29
N ASP A 38 1.82 -7.13 -17.06
CA ASP A 38 2.89 -7.84 -17.75
C ASP A 38 3.22 -7.27 -19.13
N THR A 39 4.06 -8.00 -19.87
CA THR A 39 4.50 -7.65 -21.21
C THR A 39 3.32 -7.43 -22.15
N SER A 40 3.21 -6.21 -22.69
CA SER A 40 2.14 -5.68 -23.54
C SER A 40 0.90 -5.14 -22.82
N GLY A 41 0.88 -5.11 -21.48
CA GLY A 41 -0.28 -4.66 -20.70
C GLY A 41 -1.51 -5.55 -20.86
N ASN A 42 -1.31 -6.79 -21.31
CA ASN A 42 -2.38 -7.71 -21.71
C ASN A 42 -2.81 -8.63 -20.57
N SER A 43 -1.97 -8.81 -19.55
CA SER A 43 -2.41 -9.38 -18.28
C SER A 43 -2.22 -8.38 -17.16
N VAL A 44 -3.06 -8.57 -16.16
CA VAL A 44 -3.12 -7.79 -14.94
C VAL A 44 -3.13 -8.81 -13.83
N THR A 45 -2.27 -8.61 -12.85
CA THR A 45 -2.29 -9.40 -11.63
C THR A 45 -2.70 -8.50 -10.48
N ASP A 46 -3.69 -8.94 -9.71
CA ASP A 46 -4.06 -8.32 -8.44
C ASP A 46 -3.23 -8.96 -7.32
N ILE A 47 -2.48 -8.13 -6.61
CA ILE A 47 -1.66 -8.54 -5.46
C ILE A 47 -2.07 -7.79 -4.18
N SER A 48 -3.26 -7.17 -4.17
CA SER A 48 -3.70 -6.30 -3.08
C SER A 48 -3.73 -6.99 -1.72
N ASP A 49 -4.20 -8.24 -1.68
CA ASP A 49 -4.33 -9.01 -0.44
C ASP A 49 -2.98 -9.55 0.02
N GLU A 50 -2.23 -10.16 -0.90
CA GLU A 50 -0.90 -10.71 -0.64
C GLU A 50 0.03 -9.66 -0.02
N MET A 51 0.09 -8.47 -0.60
CA MET A 51 0.99 -7.41 -0.12
C MET A 51 0.58 -6.78 1.23
N GLN A 52 -0.54 -7.20 1.83
CA GLN A 52 -1.13 -6.55 3.01
C GLN A 52 -1.77 -7.54 4.01
N ASP A 53 -1.42 -8.82 3.99
CA ASP A 53 -1.94 -9.78 4.98
C ASP A 53 -1.03 -9.92 6.22
N GLY A 54 0.24 -9.53 6.08
CA GLY A 54 1.23 -9.52 7.16
C GLY A 54 1.88 -10.88 7.41
N ASP A 55 1.83 -11.78 6.43
CA ASP A 55 2.61 -13.00 6.43
C ASP A 55 4.00 -12.78 5.80
N SER A 56 4.72 -13.86 5.51
CA SER A 56 6.07 -13.81 4.90
C SER A 56 6.09 -14.36 3.48
N THR A 57 4.94 -14.52 2.86
CA THR A 57 4.79 -14.99 1.49
C THR A 57 5.06 -13.81 0.56
N ASP A 58 5.80 -14.04 -0.51
CA ASP A 58 6.14 -13.02 -1.50
C ASP A 58 5.33 -13.15 -2.78
N SER A 59 5.18 -12.03 -3.48
CA SER A 59 4.81 -11.99 -4.89
C SER A 59 6.01 -11.66 -5.74
N ALA A 60 6.30 -12.56 -6.67
CA ALA A 60 7.25 -12.32 -7.74
C ALA A 60 6.71 -11.27 -8.73
N ILE A 61 7.51 -10.26 -9.00
CA ILE A 61 7.28 -9.19 -9.99
C ILE A 61 8.39 -9.25 -11.05
N ASP A 62 8.63 -10.47 -11.53
CA ASP A 62 9.73 -10.82 -12.41
C ASP A 62 9.60 -10.20 -13.79
N ASP A 63 10.73 -9.77 -14.35
CA ASP A 63 10.83 -9.25 -15.72
C ASP A 63 9.81 -8.15 -16.02
N LEU A 64 9.43 -7.36 -14.99
CA LEU A 64 8.45 -6.30 -15.16
C LEU A 64 8.96 -5.31 -16.23
N PRO A 65 8.24 -5.16 -17.36
CA PRO A 65 8.74 -4.37 -18.46
C PRO A 65 8.62 -2.88 -18.18
N THR A 66 9.29 -2.06 -18.99
CA THR A 66 9.08 -0.61 -18.97
C THR A 66 7.69 -0.23 -19.45
N LEU A 67 7.25 1.00 -19.12
CA LEU A 67 5.96 1.54 -19.55
C LEU A 67 5.76 1.48 -21.08
N ALA A 68 6.83 1.70 -21.84
CA ALA A 68 6.78 1.64 -23.31
C ALA A 68 6.38 0.26 -23.83
N ASN A 69 6.62 -0.78 -23.05
CA ASN A 69 6.27 -2.18 -23.32
C ASN A 69 5.06 -2.65 -22.48
N GLY A 70 4.31 -1.71 -21.88
CA GLY A 70 3.08 -1.98 -21.14
C GLY A 70 3.25 -2.39 -19.68
N GLY A 71 4.47 -2.36 -19.13
CA GLY A 71 4.70 -2.68 -17.72
C GLY A 71 4.53 -1.47 -16.80
N ALA A 72 3.70 -1.64 -15.79
CA ALA A 72 3.47 -0.66 -14.73
C ALA A 72 2.81 -1.34 -13.53
N MET A 73 2.96 -0.72 -12.35
CA MET A 73 2.16 -1.04 -11.17
C MET A 73 1.20 0.10 -10.87
N TYR A 74 -0.04 -0.23 -10.54
CA TYR A 74 -1.08 0.72 -10.15
C TYR A 74 -1.42 0.49 -8.68
N VAL A 75 -1.20 1.52 -7.88
CA VAL A 75 -1.46 1.49 -6.44
C VAL A 75 -2.53 2.54 -6.12
N GLY A 76 -3.69 2.09 -5.65
CA GLY A 76 -4.86 2.91 -5.38
C GLY A 76 -5.32 2.81 -3.94
N ALA A 77 -6.00 3.86 -3.47
CA ALA A 77 -6.65 3.85 -2.17
C ALA A 77 -7.91 4.73 -2.18
N LEU A 78 -8.86 4.42 -1.30
CA LEU A 78 -10.05 5.27 -1.11
C LEU A 78 -9.66 6.65 -0.57
N GLU A 79 -8.63 6.76 0.25
CA GLU A 79 -8.11 8.04 0.75
C GLU A 79 -6.73 8.35 0.17
N GLN A 80 -6.38 9.63 0.11
CA GLN A 80 -5.03 10.03 -0.26
C GLN A 80 -4.03 9.45 0.75
N PHE A 81 -2.84 9.11 0.27
CA PHE A 81 -1.73 8.57 1.04
C PHE A 81 -0.44 9.23 0.57
N ARG A 82 0.58 9.28 1.43
CA ARG A 82 1.83 10.03 1.17
C ARG A 82 3.00 9.16 0.71
N GLY A 83 2.73 7.89 0.47
CA GLY A 83 3.76 6.91 0.18
C GLY A 83 3.39 5.51 0.60
N VAL A 84 4.28 4.59 0.30
CA VAL A 84 4.17 3.17 0.59
C VAL A 84 5.48 2.72 1.23
N ALA A 85 5.38 1.99 2.34
CA ALA A 85 6.48 1.22 2.88
C ALA A 85 6.53 -0.13 2.18
N VAL A 86 7.71 -0.52 1.71
CA VAL A 86 7.94 -1.72 0.92
C VAL A 86 8.89 -2.62 1.69
N GLU A 87 8.51 -3.88 1.83
CA GLU A 87 9.35 -4.97 2.32
C GLU A 87 9.68 -5.88 1.14
N VAL A 88 10.97 -5.98 0.83
CA VAL A 88 11.51 -6.73 -0.30
C VAL A 88 11.73 -8.17 0.14
N GLY A 89 11.45 -9.10 -0.76
CA GLY A 89 11.54 -10.53 -0.52
C GLY A 89 12.96 -11.09 -0.56
N ALA A 90 13.03 -12.41 -0.75
CA ALA A 90 14.29 -13.14 -0.76
C ALA A 90 15.20 -12.72 -1.92
N ASP A 91 14.59 -12.38 -3.07
CA ASP A 91 15.29 -11.97 -4.27
C ASP A 91 15.06 -10.46 -4.56
N PRO A 92 15.91 -9.56 -4.03
CA PRO A 92 15.82 -8.13 -4.29
C PRO A 92 16.22 -7.80 -5.73
N ASN A 93 15.65 -6.73 -6.29
CA ASN A 93 16.00 -6.30 -7.63
C ASN A 93 17.48 -5.86 -7.71
N SER A 94 18.24 -6.47 -8.61
CA SER A 94 19.65 -6.14 -8.85
C SER A 94 19.87 -5.36 -10.15
N GLN A 95 18.84 -5.27 -11.01
CA GLN A 95 18.90 -4.61 -12.30
C GLN A 95 18.72 -3.10 -12.14
N ALA A 96 19.71 -2.34 -12.61
CA ALA A 96 19.73 -0.87 -12.48
C ALA A 96 18.53 -0.25 -13.21
N ASN A 97 17.66 0.41 -12.44
CA ASN A 97 16.51 1.13 -12.94
C ASN A 97 16.13 2.23 -11.94
N ASN A 98 15.35 3.21 -12.42
CA ASN A 98 14.80 4.27 -11.59
C ASN A 98 13.29 4.13 -11.59
N LEU A 99 12.69 4.18 -10.41
CA LEU A 99 11.24 4.31 -10.24
C LEU A 99 10.80 5.75 -10.56
N THR A 100 9.60 5.88 -11.12
CA THR A 100 8.84 7.14 -11.19
C THR A 100 7.40 6.86 -10.78
N VAL A 101 6.91 7.62 -9.80
CA VAL A 101 5.52 7.54 -9.37
C VAL A 101 4.73 8.70 -9.96
N ASN A 102 3.68 8.36 -10.71
CA ASN A 102 2.74 9.32 -11.27
C ASN A 102 1.40 9.24 -10.54
N TYR A 103 0.69 10.35 -10.38
CA TYR A 103 -0.68 10.40 -9.86
C TYR A 103 -1.67 10.87 -10.94
N TRP A 104 -2.95 10.52 -10.78
CA TRP A 104 -4.00 11.00 -11.68
C TRP A 104 -4.50 12.39 -11.28
N ASN A 105 -4.34 13.38 -12.16
CA ASN A 105 -4.74 14.77 -11.89
C ASN A 105 -6.16 15.13 -12.40
N GLY A 106 -6.87 14.17 -12.99
CA GLY A 106 -8.18 14.38 -13.61
C GLY A 106 -8.15 14.44 -15.14
N ALA A 107 -6.98 14.62 -15.74
CA ALA A 107 -6.79 14.69 -17.18
C ALA A 107 -5.62 13.84 -17.69
N ALA A 108 -4.56 13.71 -16.90
CA ALA A 108 -3.36 12.93 -17.24
C ALA A 108 -2.66 12.38 -15.99
N TRP A 109 -1.84 11.36 -16.22
CA TRP A 109 -0.82 10.92 -15.26
C TRP A 109 0.25 12.01 -15.14
N THR A 110 0.52 12.46 -13.92
CA THR A 110 1.45 13.55 -13.59
C THR A 110 2.46 13.07 -12.56
N ASP A 111 3.72 13.44 -12.72
CA ASP A 111 4.79 13.09 -11.78
C ASP A 111 4.47 13.55 -10.34
N ALA A 112 4.57 12.64 -9.37
CA ALA A 112 4.40 12.92 -7.94
C ALA A 112 5.69 13.43 -7.27
N SER A 113 6.82 13.41 -7.99
CA SER A 113 8.16 13.71 -7.50
C SER A 113 8.50 12.86 -6.28
N ASP A 114 8.49 11.55 -6.48
CA ASP A 114 8.72 10.59 -5.41
C ASP A 114 10.17 10.59 -4.88
N THR A 115 10.31 10.06 -3.68
CA THR A 115 11.59 9.74 -3.05
C THR A 115 11.58 8.26 -2.73
N ASP A 116 12.33 7.49 -3.51
CA ASP A 116 12.50 6.06 -3.34
C ASP A 116 13.71 5.77 -2.44
N THR A 117 13.46 5.23 -1.24
CA THR A 117 14.53 4.77 -0.33
C THR A 117 14.77 3.26 -0.40
N THR A 118 14.08 2.55 -1.30
CA THR A 118 14.37 1.16 -1.66
C THR A 118 15.51 1.07 -2.68
N ASP A 119 15.86 2.21 -3.29
CA ASP A 119 16.91 2.33 -4.30
C ASP A 119 18.31 2.44 -3.67
N THR A 120 19.18 1.46 -3.96
CA THR A 120 20.62 1.50 -3.66
C THR A 120 21.51 1.35 -4.91
N GLY A 121 20.95 1.68 -6.08
CA GLY A 121 21.48 1.45 -7.43
C GLY A 121 20.46 0.79 -8.38
N ALA A 122 19.34 0.33 -7.82
CA ALA A 122 18.18 -0.27 -8.46
C ALA A 122 16.98 -0.09 -7.51
N SER A 123 15.81 0.31 -8.02
CA SER A 123 14.58 0.36 -7.20
C SER A 123 14.22 -1.04 -6.71
N PHE A 124 13.64 -1.15 -5.51
CA PHE A 124 13.37 -2.42 -4.81
C PHE A 124 14.61 -3.29 -4.54
N ALA A 125 15.79 -2.67 -4.38
CA ALA A 125 17.00 -3.38 -3.98
C ALA A 125 17.06 -3.68 -2.47
N VAL A 126 16.35 -2.90 -1.65
CA VAL A 126 16.28 -3.06 -0.19
C VAL A 126 14.92 -2.63 0.35
N ASP A 127 14.59 -3.06 1.58
CA ASP A 127 13.45 -2.52 2.33
C ASP A 127 13.52 -1.00 2.45
N GLY A 128 12.37 -0.36 2.37
CA GLY A 128 12.33 1.09 2.43
C GLY A 128 10.95 1.68 2.25
N THR A 129 10.92 2.91 1.76
CA THR A 129 9.71 3.66 1.50
C THR A 129 9.81 4.39 0.18
N VAL A 130 8.70 4.45 -0.53
CA VAL A 130 8.50 5.36 -1.66
C VAL A 130 7.57 6.47 -1.19
N LEU A 131 8.06 7.70 -1.10
CA LEU A 131 7.36 8.83 -0.48
C LEU A 131 7.09 9.96 -1.48
N TRP A 132 6.01 10.71 -1.28
CA TRP A 132 5.73 11.94 -2.03
C TRP A 132 4.97 12.96 -1.18
N ALA A 133 4.99 14.21 -1.63
CA ALA A 133 4.08 15.23 -1.12
C ALA A 133 2.70 15.04 -1.76
N ILE A 134 1.63 15.13 -0.97
CA ILE A 134 0.27 14.89 -1.49
C ILE A 134 -0.10 15.99 -2.48
N PRO A 135 -0.34 15.66 -3.76
CA PRO A 135 -0.67 16.67 -4.75
C PRO A 135 -2.08 17.23 -4.52
N GLY A 136 -2.19 18.56 -4.51
CA GLY A 136 -3.49 19.23 -4.35
C GLY A 136 -4.46 19.00 -5.52
N SER A 137 -3.96 18.57 -6.68
CA SER A 137 -4.76 18.25 -7.87
C SER A 137 -5.03 16.75 -8.02
N TRP A 138 -4.65 15.91 -7.06
CA TRP A 138 -4.91 14.48 -7.12
C TRP A 138 -6.41 14.22 -6.95
N VAL A 139 -7.04 13.59 -7.94
CA VAL A 139 -8.47 13.31 -7.94
C VAL A 139 -8.74 11.83 -8.05
N ARG A 140 -9.92 11.42 -7.55
CA ARG A 140 -10.36 10.03 -7.69
C ARG A 140 -10.84 9.73 -9.10
N ALA A 141 -10.55 8.53 -9.58
CA ALA A 141 -11.14 7.97 -10.80
C ALA A 141 -11.10 6.44 -10.74
N SER A 142 -11.88 5.77 -11.59
CA SER A 142 -11.83 4.33 -11.72
C SER A 142 -10.61 3.95 -12.57
N LEU A 143 -9.91 2.89 -12.20
CA LEU A 143 -8.77 2.41 -12.97
C LEU A 143 -9.19 1.98 -14.39
N SER A 144 -10.43 1.51 -14.55
CA SER A 144 -11.03 1.23 -15.86
C SER A 144 -11.16 2.45 -16.78
N ALA A 145 -11.23 3.66 -16.22
CA ALA A 145 -11.34 4.90 -16.99
C ALA A 145 -9.98 5.54 -17.30
N ILE A 146 -8.96 5.33 -16.45
CA ILE A 146 -7.68 6.05 -16.51
C ILE A 146 -6.47 5.16 -16.86
N GLY A 147 -6.64 3.85 -16.81
CA GLY A 147 -5.62 2.88 -17.15
C GLY A 147 -5.39 2.82 -18.65
N SER A 148 -4.37 3.53 -19.14
CA SER A 148 -4.06 3.61 -20.58
C SER A 148 -3.66 2.27 -21.22
N PHE A 149 -3.17 1.32 -20.42
CA PHE A 149 -2.78 -0.03 -20.84
C PHE A 149 -3.82 -1.09 -20.48
N LEU A 150 -4.90 -0.69 -19.79
CA LEU A 150 -5.92 -1.58 -19.30
C LEU A 150 -7.08 -1.50 -20.30
N GLY A 151 -6.94 -2.20 -21.43
CA GLY A 151 -7.94 -2.20 -22.48
C GLY A 151 -9.36 -2.45 -21.94
N SER A 152 -10.38 -1.91 -22.63
CA SER A 152 -11.80 -1.97 -22.22
C SER A 152 -12.44 -3.37 -22.31
N GLY A 153 -11.64 -4.45 -22.34
CA GLY A 153 -12.08 -5.81 -22.67
C GLY A 153 -11.64 -6.89 -21.69
N PHE A 154 -11.00 -6.53 -20.57
CA PHE A 154 -10.60 -7.49 -19.55
C PHE A 154 -11.68 -7.56 -18.47
N GLU A 155 -12.49 -8.61 -18.54
CA GLU A 155 -13.37 -9.04 -17.46
C GLU A 155 -12.51 -9.83 -16.46
N PHE A 156 -12.41 -9.30 -15.24
CA PHE A 156 -11.58 -9.87 -14.19
C PHE A 156 -12.51 -10.62 -13.24
N ASP A 157 -12.25 -11.88 -12.96
CA ASP A 157 -12.80 -12.54 -11.76
C ASP A 157 -12.06 -11.95 -10.55
N LEU A 158 -12.37 -10.69 -10.22
CA LEU A 158 -11.92 -10.12 -8.95
C LEU A 158 -12.59 -10.92 -7.83
N PRO A 159 -11.91 -11.14 -6.70
CA PRO A 159 -12.60 -11.53 -5.49
C PRO A 159 -13.75 -10.52 -5.27
N LYS A 160 -14.97 -11.03 -5.12
CA LYS A 160 -16.25 -10.28 -5.00
C LYS A 160 -16.24 -9.14 -3.96
N ASP A 161 -15.21 -9.08 -3.11
CA ASP A 161 -15.07 -8.18 -1.97
C ASP A 161 -13.87 -7.20 -2.08
N ALA A 162 -13.07 -7.25 -3.15
CA ALA A 162 -12.00 -6.26 -3.39
C ALA A 162 -12.59 -4.98 -3.99
N PRO A 163 -12.14 -3.78 -3.58
CA PRO A 163 -12.49 -2.56 -4.30
C PRO A 163 -12.11 -2.68 -5.77
N GLU A 164 -13.12 -2.81 -6.62
CA GLU A 164 -12.91 -3.16 -8.02
C GLU A 164 -12.21 -2.04 -8.79
N ARG A 165 -11.64 -2.36 -9.96
CA ARG A 165 -11.12 -1.35 -10.91
C ARG A 165 -12.15 -0.28 -11.27
N GLY A 166 -13.45 -0.58 -11.13
CA GLY A 166 -14.55 0.36 -11.32
C GLY A 166 -14.73 1.38 -10.18
N THR A 167 -14.10 1.16 -9.03
CA THR A 167 -14.19 2.03 -7.86
C THR A 167 -13.33 3.27 -8.05
N ASN A 168 -13.90 4.44 -7.80
CA ASN A 168 -13.17 5.69 -7.85
C ASN A 168 -12.21 5.80 -6.66
N MET A 169 -10.90 5.78 -6.93
CA MET A 169 -9.83 5.86 -5.94
C MET A 169 -8.79 6.91 -6.32
N TYR A 170 -7.98 7.29 -5.34
CA TYR A 170 -6.74 8.01 -5.57
C TYR A 170 -5.68 7.03 -6.05
N TRP A 171 -5.45 7.01 -7.37
CA TRP A 171 -4.48 6.12 -8.00
C TRP A 171 -3.12 6.78 -8.17
N THR A 172 -2.08 5.98 -7.98
CA THR A 172 -0.73 6.20 -8.48
C THR A 172 -0.37 5.12 -9.50
N ARG A 173 0.48 5.47 -10.47
CA ARG A 173 1.10 4.57 -11.44
C ARG A 173 2.61 4.62 -11.27
N TRP A 174 3.19 3.47 -11.02
CA TRP A 174 4.60 3.24 -10.77
C TRP A 174 5.19 2.64 -12.04
N GLU A 175 6.25 3.27 -12.54
CA GLU A 175 6.92 2.86 -13.78
C GLU A 175 8.44 2.90 -13.59
N TRP A 176 9.12 1.96 -14.23
CA TRP A 176 10.57 1.83 -14.14
C TRP A 176 11.23 2.20 -15.47
N SER A 177 12.41 2.81 -15.37
CA SER A 177 13.19 3.26 -16.53
C SER A 177 13.79 2.12 -17.36
N ASP A 178 13.94 0.94 -16.76
CA ASP A 178 14.41 -0.30 -17.38
C ASP A 178 13.61 -1.48 -16.81
N VAL A 179 13.75 -2.66 -17.42
CA VAL A 179 13.10 -3.90 -16.96
C VAL A 179 13.61 -4.28 -15.56
N MET A 180 12.75 -4.86 -14.72
CA MET A 180 13.18 -5.47 -13.44
C MET A 180 14.01 -6.75 -13.67
N ASP A 181 14.64 -7.24 -12.60
CA ASP A 181 15.28 -8.56 -12.63
C ASP A 181 14.27 -9.69 -12.86
N THR A 182 14.76 -10.83 -13.31
CA THR A 182 14.01 -12.08 -13.58
C THR A 182 13.49 -12.78 -12.32
N SER A 183 13.80 -12.26 -11.13
CA SER A 183 13.42 -12.81 -9.82
C SER A 183 13.27 -11.68 -8.80
N THR A 184 12.37 -10.72 -9.02
CA THR A 184 12.18 -9.61 -8.06
C THR A 184 11.01 -9.92 -7.15
N ASP A 185 11.26 -10.13 -5.86
CA ASP A 185 10.23 -10.48 -4.89
C ASP A 185 9.86 -9.32 -3.99
N ILE A 186 8.56 -9.16 -3.74
CA ILE A 186 8.03 -8.22 -2.75
C ILE A 186 7.15 -8.98 -1.78
N ILE A 187 7.41 -8.80 -0.48
CA ILE A 187 6.59 -9.40 0.59
C ILE A 187 5.44 -8.46 0.91
N GLN A 188 5.74 -7.18 1.09
CA GLN A 188 4.76 -6.25 1.66
C GLN A 188 4.78 -4.86 1.03
N MET A 189 3.57 -4.31 0.86
CA MET A 189 3.36 -2.91 0.49
C MET A 189 2.28 -2.29 1.37
N LEU A 190 2.70 -1.41 2.28
CA LEU A 190 1.83 -0.77 3.26
C LEU A 190 1.73 0.74 3.03
N SER A 191 0.52 1.26 2.92
CA SER A 191 0.31 2.70 2.79
C SER A 191 0.77 3.48 4.02
N LEU A 192 1.18 4.73 3.79
CA LEU A 192 1.51 5.71 4.81
C LEU A 192 0.46 6.81 4.85
N ASN A 193 0.00 7.15 6.06
CA ASN A 193 -1.08 8.12 6.27
C ASN A 193 -0.79 9.44 5.58
N ARG A 194 -1.81 10.04 4.97
CA ARG A 194 -1.68 11.38 4.38
C ARG A 194 -1.11 12.44 5.33
N SER A 195 -1.46 12.35 6.60
CA SER A 195 -1.00 13.23 7.66
C SER A 195 0.26 12.67 8.29
N THR A 196 1.24 13.55 8.51
CA THR A 196 2.39 13.26 9.37
C THR A 196 2.12 13.58 10.84
N ALA A 197 0.97 14.18 11.15
CA ALA A 197 0.50 14.41 12.51
C ALA A 197 -0.38 13.22 12.95
N PRO A 198 0.19 12.25 13.71
CA PRO A 198 -0.58 11.12 14.23
C PRO A 198 -1.51 11.58 15.35
N ALA A 199 -2.53 10.75 15.63
CA ALA A 199 -3.34 10.92 16.82
C ALA A 199 -2.56 10.47 18.07
N GLU A 200 -2.73 11.18 19.18
CA GLU A 200 -2.06 10.91 20.45
C GLU A 200 -3.06 10.35 21.48
N TYR A 201 -2.62 9.42 22.31
CA TYR A 201 -3.43 8.87 23.41
C TYR A 201 -2.81 9.05 24.78
N LEU A 202 -3.70 9.15 25.77
CA LEU A 202 -3.37 9.03 27.18
C LEU A 202 -3.15 7.55 27.55
N GLU A 203 -2.35 7.31 28.60
CA GLU A 203 -2.10 5.96 29.09
C GLU A 203 -3.40 5.24 29.49
N GLY A 204 -3.51 3.96 29.13
CA GLY A 204 -4.63 3.11 29.54
C GLY A 204 -5.95 3.40 28.83
N GLN A 205 -6.03 4.46 28.01
CA GLN A 205 -7.19 4.73 27.19
C GLN A 205 -7.17 3.82 25.96
N THR A 206 -8.06 2.83 25.95
CA THR A 206 -8.32 2.02 24.77
C THR A 206 -9.22 2.77 23.82
N VAL A 207 -8.86 2.78 22.53
CA VAL A 207 -9.80 3.06 21.45
C VAL A 207 -10.15 1.77 20.74
N GLU A 208 -11.40 1.69 20.30
CA GLU A 208 -11.94 0.54 19.60
C GLU A 208 -12.55 1.01 18.29
N PHE A 209 -12.27 0.28 17.23
CA PHE A 209 -12.80 0.53 15.90
C PHE A 209 -13.54 -0.71 15.43
N MET A 210 -14.73 -0.49 14.89
CA MET A 210 -15.31 -1.42 13.94
C MET A 210 -14.55 -1.24 12.63
N LEU A 211 -14.01 -2.33 12.09
CA LEU A 211 -13.34 -2.29 10.81
C LEU A 211 -14.36 -2.52 9.70
N GLY A 212 -14.46 -1.56 8.79
CA GLY A 212 -15.07 -1.80 7.49
C GLY A 212 -14.21 -2.76 6.67
N ARG A 213 -14.82 -3.51 5.74
CA ARG A 213 -14.07 -4.37 4.81
C ARG A 213 -13.08 -3.50 4.02
N ARG A 214 -11.77 -3.75 4.17
CA ARG A 214 -10.69 -3.15 3.35
C ARG A 214 -10.70 -1.61 3.30
N GLU A 215 -11.09 -0.95 4.39
CA GLU A 215 -10.93 0.51 4.52
C GLU A 215 -9.57 0.89 5.11
N ILE A 216 -9.10 0.09 6.07
CA ILE A 216 -7.82 0.28 6.77
C ILE A 216 -6.96 -0.96 6.49
N GLY A 217 -5.78 -0.75 5.91
CA GLY A 217 -4.84 -1.85 5.63
C GLY A 217 -3.84 -2.08 6.75
N ASN A 218 -3.42 -1.02 7.42
CA ASN A 218 -2.42 -1.12 8.48
C ASN A 218 -2.48 0.04 9.48
N VAL A 219 -1.78 -0.13 10.60
CA VAL A 219 -1.60 0.89 11.64
C VAL A 219 -0.14 1.29 11.74
N GLN A 220 0.12 2.59 11.71
CA GLN A 220 1.41 3.17 12.08
C GLN A 220 1.40 3.54 13.55
N GLY A 221 1.89 2.63 14.41
CA GLY A 221 2.13 2.90 15.82
C GLY A 221 3.54 3.46 16.06
N SER A 222 3.66 4.44 16.96
CA SER A 222 4.95 4.88 17.48
C SER A 222 4.82 5.34 18.92
N THR A 223 5.92 5.28 19.65
CA THR A 223 6.03 5.89 20.97
C THR A 223 7.27 6.79 21.01
N ASN A 224 7.22 7.87 21.79
CA ASN A 224 8.36 8.78 21.94
C ASN A 224 9.19 8.44 23.20
N ALA A 225 10.14 9.33 23.54
CA ALA A 225 11.08 9.19 24.64
C ALA A 225 10.45 8.74 25.98
N GLY A 226 11.07 7.74 26.61
CA GLY A 226 10.62 7.10 27.85
C GLY A 226 10.45 5.60 27.66
N THR A 227 9.79 4.95 28.63
CA THR A 227 9.31 3.57 28.47
C THR A 227 7.84 3.64 28.10
N SER A 228 7.43 2.91 27.08
CA SER A 228 6.04 2.87 26.62
C SER A 228 5.82 1.73 25.65
N ASN A 229 4.62 1.16 25.69
CA ASN A 229 4.18 0.11 24.77
C ASN A 229 2.85 0.53 24.14
N LEU A 230 2.66 0.17 22.88
CA LEU A 230 1.38 0.28 22.19
C LEU A 230 0.91 -1.11 21.83
N LEU A 231 -0.23 -1.53 22.40
CA LEU A 231 -0.87 -2.79 22.03
C LEU A 231 -1.89 -2.53 20.94
N ILE A 232 -1.76 -3.23 19.82
CA ILE A 232 -2.72 -3.23 18.72
C ILE A 232 -3.27 -4.65 18.66
N ASN A 233 -4.54 -4.81 18.99
CA ASN A 233 -5.24 -6.09 18.89
C ASN A 233 -6.21 -6.03 17.71
N VAL A 234 -6.30 -7.14 16.99
CA VAL A 234 -7.26 -7.35 15.91
C VAL A 234 -8.07 -8.59 16.22
N GLY A 235 -9.33 -8.59 15.84
CA GLY A 235 -10.24 -9.71 16.09
C GLY A 235 -11.23 -9.89 14.96
N THR A 236 -11.61 -11.13 14.72
CA THR A 236 -12.68 -11.52 13.80
C THR A 236 -13.92 -11.92 14.61
N LEU A 237 -15.09 -11.49 14.16
CA LEU A 237 -16.36 -11.89 14.78
C LEU A 237 -16.86 -13.17 14.11
N VAL A 238 -16.75 -14.30 14.82
CA VAL A 238 -17.33 -15.57 14.38
C VAL A 238 -18.86 -15.46 14.45
N GLY A 239 -19.48 -15.06 13.35
CA GLY A 239 -20.94 -14.90 13.27
C GLY A 239 -21.49 -14.38 11.95
N ASN A 240 -20.67 -13.75 11.09
CA ASN A 240 -21.16 -13.15 9.84
C ASN A 240 -20.64 -13.75 8.53
N ARG A 241 -19.83 -14.82 8.54
CA ARG A 241 -19.39 -15.50 7.31
C ARG A 241 -19.23 -17.02 7.50
N PHE A 242 -20.31 -17.75 7.25
CA PHE A 242 -20.20 -19.01 6.52
C PHE A 242 -20.31 -18.63 5.04
N GLU A 243 -19.20 -18.61 4.32
CA GLU A 243 -19.14 -18.84 2.88
C GLU A 243 -18.18 -20.01 2.65
#